data_AF-A0A084FYL2-F1
#
_entry.id   AF-A0A084FYL2-F1
#
_cell.length_a   1.000
_cell.length_b   1.000
_cell.length_c   1.000
_cell.angle_alpha   90.00
_cell.angle_beta   90.00
_cell.angle_gamma   90.00
#
_symmetry.space_group_name_H-M   'P 1'
#
loop_
_entity.id
_entity.type
_entity.pdbx_description
1 polymer ?
#
loop_
_entity_poly.entity_id
_entity_poly.type
_entity_poly.pdbx_seq_one_letter_code
_entity_poly.pdbx_strand_id
1 'polypeptide(L)'
;MASKANNSAGLRAVRSCTESKDPEAQSVLAPVRFQDKVSQSLHEMKLEAMSRELEELRSKRDKNESATKTESGFETSPYADESVSPESSPNDFELSVETVVLFDTFIESSFAIDCFQGFAELFLPQFPLISPISIEHIYTHQPFLFWTVLIIVCSHLPGSPYDTLFAKLHNPYRRLLNQEILDTPLPLHKIQALLFLCVWPLPVDSQPKDPSWLYVGIAIQAARFMGLDREQPTPSLRSVGVASGTATARMNTWIGCFYVGTALALHLGLRPPIDSELDFVTIQAYLDKKIVSHRFAAHVKIQIIVSKFSNLLVHDVDEATSTSLMRLMDTELDSLNSSLTEEDNEDGYKLERHILVVKLHFYAFLITKFRRESVAREIMLKTGLSTAIRIIDISTQPLPGSGWGKGDPEWIRRRRTLPKHYYLGLAFATIFLIKFFHLNSAASKEERQSAACHIGLAQNVFKTCSIDPMDEYGRAARVFELLAQLTADRVDAAKVRLTNRMGVSIVLDAITTASEIRGQPTEIGENQTLDEVKSGISGQVGNIDPLQGVESFMNDQDFIGGFWDDPLMGMLDIQSILPFSE
;
A
#
# COMPACT_ATOMS: atom_id res chain seq x y z
N MET A 1 -38.48 -25.48 -65.97
CA MET A 1 -38.76 -24.28 -65.16
C MET A 1 -37.45 -23.81 -64.55
N ALA A 2 -37.21 -22.50 -64.67
CA ALA A 2 -36.03 -21.73 -64.23
C ALA A 2 -35.70 -21.96 -62.74
N SER A 3 -34.51 -21.72 -62.18
CA SER A 3 -33.32 -20.90 -62.50
C SER A 3 -32.23 -21.37 -61.51
N LYS A 4 -31.04 -21.84 -61.93
CA LYS A 4 -29.73 -21.12 -61.99
C LYS A 4 -29.35 -20.41 -60.67
N ALA A 5 -28.13 -20.40 -60.15
CA ALA A 5 -26.77 -20.88 -60.47
C ALA A 5 -25.90 -20.38 -59.25
N ASN A 6 -24.65 -20.73 -58.95
CA ASN A 6 -23.56 -21.33 -59.71
C ASN A 6 -22.46 -21.83 -58.75
N ASN A 7 -21.90 -22.98 -59.12
CA ASN A 7 -20.57 -23.52 -58.85
C ASN A 7 -19.48 -22.63 -59.54
N SER A 8 -18.16 -22.67 -59.36
CA SER A 8 -17.20 -23.65 -58.80
C SER A 8 -15.74 -23.16 -59.01
N ALA A 9 -14.84 -23.78 -58.23
CA ALA A 9 -13.55 -24.41 -58.63
C ALA A 9 -12.31 -23.59 -59.04
N GLY A 10 -11.16 -24.11 -58.55
CA GLY A 10 -9.81 -23.77 -58.99
C GLY A 10 -9.23 -24.74 -60.02
N LEU A 11 -7.89 -24.85 -59.98
CA LEU A 11 -6.93 -25.69 -60.73
C LEU A 11 -6.15 -25.04 -61.91
N ARG A 12 -4.85 -24.92 -61.64
CA ARG A 12 -3.62 -25.13 -62.43
C ARG A 12 -3.65 -25.26 -63.98
N ALA A 13 -2.64 -24.57 -64.53
CA ALA A 13 -1.65 -24.97 -65.55
C ALA A 13 -2.01 -24.91 -67.03
N VAL A 14 -1.19 -24.20 -67.82
CA VAL A 14 -0.64 -24.62 -69.13
C VAL A 14 0.67 -23.87 -69.43
N ARG A 15 1.70 -24.61 -69.88
CA ARG A 15 2.99 -24.19 -70.47
C ARG A 15 2.80 -23.84 -71.97
N SER A 16 3.67 -23.03 -72.58
CA SER A 16 4.73 -23.52 -73.50
C SER A 16 5.35 -22.44 -74.41
N CYS A 17 6.66 -22.63 -74.68
CA CYS A 17 7.44 -22.41 -75.92
C CYS A 17 7.68 -20.95 -76.41
N THR A 18 8.87 -20.50 -76.87
CA THR A 18 10.00 -21.15 -77.61
C THR A 18 11.37 -20.43 -77.44
N GLU A 19 12.46 -21.23 -77.41
CA GLU A 19 13.85 -21.13 -77.97
C GLU A 19 14.51 -19.75 -78.26
N SER A 20 15.82 -19.47 -78.01
CA SER A 20 17.05 -20.21 -78.36
C SER A 20 18.34 -19.69 -77.64
N LYS A 21 19.49 -20.33 -77.91
CA LYS A 21 20.79 -20.48 -77.18
C LYS A 21 21.84 -19.32 -77.21
N ASP A 22 22.57 -19.15 -76.09
CA ASP A 22 24.02 -18.84 -75.77
C ASP A 22 24.98 -18.11 -76.76
N PRO A 23 26.17 -17.52 -76.34
CA PRO A 23 26.82 -17.43 -75.01
C PRO A 23 27.46 -16.05 -74.62
N GLU A 24 27.97 -15.97 -73.37
CA GLU A 24 29.04 -15.10 -72.79
C GLU A 24 29.03 -13.55 -72.95
N ALA A 25 28.84 -12.83 -71.83
CA ALA A 25 29.63 -11.63 -71.45
C ALA A 25 29.35 -11.18 -70.00
N GLN A 26 30.41 -10.92 -69.23
CA GLN A 26 30.36 -10.30 -67.90
C GLN A 26 29.93 -8.82 -67.98
N SER A 27 28.99 -8.40 -67.12
CA SER A 27 28.81 -6.97 -66.75
C SER A 27 27.90 -6.78 -65.53
N VAL A 28 28.51 -6.21 -64.48
CA VAL A 28 28.00 -5.44 -63.33
C VAL A 28 26.56 -4.87 -63.46
N LEU A 29 25.69 -5.10 -62.45
CA LEU A 29 24.78 -4.08 -61.84
C LEU A 29 23.89 -4.66 -60.71
N ALA A 30 23.82 -3.92 -59.60
CA ALA A 30 23.10 -4.20 -58.35
C ALA A 30 21.63 -3.71 -58.35
N PRO A 31 20.73 -4.22 -57.48
CA PRO A 31 19.37 -3.70 -57.36
C PRO A 31 19.26 -2.53 -56.34
N VAL A 32 18.95 -1.35 -56.88
CA VAL A 32 18.06 -0.27 -56.43
C VAL A 32 17.66 -0.19 -54.93
N ARG A 33 18.30 0.75 -54.21
CA ARG A 33 17.81 1.44 -52.99
C ARG A 33 16.99 2.67 -53.41
N PHE A 34 15.66 2.66 -53.31
CA PHE A 34 14.86 3.88 -53.58
C PHE A 34 13.70 4.19 -52.62
N GLN A 35 13.47 3.39 -51.56
CA GLN A 35 12.40 3.69 -50.58
C GLN A 35 12.88 4.28 -49.24
N ASP A 36 14.14 4.11 -48.83
CA ASP A 36 14.61 4.64 -47.52
C ASP A 36 15.01 6.12 -47.52
N LYS A 37 15.40 6.68 -48.67
CA LYS A 37 15.92 8.06 -48.74
C LYS A 37 14.85 9.13 -48.57
N VAL A 38 13.61 8.86 -49.02
CA VAL A 38 12.51 9.85 -48.97
C VAL A 38 11.99 10.02 -47.53
N SER A 39 11.99 8.95 -46.75
CA SER A 39 11.56 8.98 -45.35
C SER A 39 12.59 9.66 -44.43
N GLN A 40 13.88 9.47 -44.69
CA GLN A 40 14.94 10.20 -43.98
C GLN A 40 14.96 11.69 -44.34
N SER A 41 14.81 12.04 -45.62
CA SER A 41 14.78 13.46 -46.02
C SER A 41 13.57 14.22 -45.46
N LEU A 42 12.42 13.56 -45.30
CA LEU A 42 11.24 14.17 -44.70
C LEU A 42 11.41 14.39 -43.19
N HIS A 43 12.17 13.53 -42.50
CA HIS A 43 12.43 13.66 -41.08
C HIS A 43 13.47 14.76 -40.80
N GLU A 44 14.54 14.84 -41.61
CA GLU A 44 15.52 15.94 -41.55
C GLU A 44 14.87 17.30 -41.83
N MET A 45 13.99 17.37 -42.84
CA MET A 45 13.29 18.62 -43.17
C MET A 45 12.33 19.07 -42.04
N LYS A 46 11.75 18.13 -41.28
CA LYS A 46 10.93 18.44 -40.10
C LYS A 46 11.78 18.90 -38.92
N LEU A 47 12.96 18.30 -38.71
CA LEU A 47 13.90 18.73 -37.67
C LEU A 47 14.46 20.13 -37.95
N GLU A 48 14.76 20.45 -39.21
CA GLU A 48 15.21 21.79 -39.62
C GLU A 48 14.11 22.85 -39.54
N ALA A 49 12.84 22.47 -39.77
CA ALA A 49 11.72 23.38 -39.58
C ALA A 49 11.51 23.67 -38.08
N MET A 50 11.61 22.64 -37.24
CA MET A 50 11.46 22.77 -35.79
C MET A 50 12.61 23.55 -35.15
N SER A 51 13.85 23.40 -35.64
CA SER A 51 14.99 24.19 -35.16
C SER A 51 14.87 25.66 -35.53
N ARG A 52 14.42 25.98 -36.76
CA ARG A 52 14.14 27.35 -37.19
C ARG A 52 13.04 28.02 -36.37
N GLU A 53 11.98 27.29 -36.03
CA GLU A 53 10.90 27.82 -35.18
C GLU A 53 11.40 28.11 -33.76
N LEU A 54 12.27 27.25 -33.20
CA LEU A 54 12.92 27.47 -31.91
C LEU A 54 13.84 28.69 -31.91
N GLU A 55 14.57 28.92 -33.00
CA GLU A 55 15.47 30.07 -33.17
C GLU A 55 14.69 31.39 -33.33
N GLU A 56 13.55 31.34 -34.05
CA GLU A 56 12.63 32.48 -34.13
C GLU A 56 12.02 32.82 -32.77
N LEU A 57 11.63 31.81 -31.97
CA LEU A 57 11.10 32.03 -30.62
C LEU A 57 12.15 32.57 -29.64
N ARG A 58 13.42 32.14 -29.76
CA ARG A 58 14.55 32.73 -29.02
C ARG A 58 14.80 34.18 -29.42
N SER A 59 14.79 34.49 -30.72
CA SER A 59 14.95 35.87 -31.20
C SER A 59 13.79 36.79 -30.76
N LYS A 60 12.57 36.27 -30.62
CA LYS A 60 11.41 36.98 -30.07
C LYS A 60 11.55 37.22 -28.56
N ARG A 61 12.11 36.25 -27.82
CA ARG A 61 12.42 36.40 -26.39
C ARG A 61 13.49 37.45 -26.15
N ASP A 62 14.58 37.43 -26.91
CA ASP A 62 15.67 38.42 -26.79
C ASP A 62 15.21 39.84 -27.19
N LYS A 63 14.31 39.95 -28.17
CA LYS A 63 13.65 41.23 -28.51
C LYS A 63 12.71 41.73 -27.40
N ASN A 64 11.98 40.83 -26.74
CA ASN A 64 11.13 41.20 -25.60
C ASN A 64 11.95 41.58 -24.35
N GLU A 65 13.08 40.93 -24.08
CA GLU A 65 14.00 41.28 -22.99
C GLU A 65 14.76 42.59 -23.24
N SER A 66 15.01 42.95 -24.50
CA SER A 66 15.57 44.27 -24.88
C SER A 66 14.53 45.39 -24.77
N ALA A 67 13.26 45.12 -25.08
CA ALA A 67 12.17 46.09 -24.97
C ALA A 67 11.71 46.36 -23.52
N THR A 68 11.91 45.42 -22.58
CA THR A 68 11.52 45.61 -21.16
C THR A 68 12.56 46.35 -20.30
N LYS A 69 13.71 46.77 -20.86
CA LYS A 69 14.70 47.56 -20.12
C LYS A 69 14.47 49.08 -20.13
N THR A 70 13.37 49.55 -20.72
CA THR A 70 13.02 50.99 -20.72
C THR A 70 11.54 51.20 -20.42
N GLU A 71 11.09 50.80 -19.23
CA GLU A 71 9.96 51.42 -18.52
C GLU A 71 9.84 50.79 -17.13
N SER A 72 10.46 51.44 -16.15
CA SER A 72 10.29 51.15 -14.74
C SER A 72 8.95 51.71 -14.26
N GLY A 73 7.93 50.85 -14.16
CA GLY A 73 6.67 51.12 -13.47
C GLY A 73 6.54 50.18 -12.28
N PHE A 74 6.56 50.75 -11.08
CA PHE A 74 6.30 50.08 -9.81
C PHE A 74 4.87 49.52 -9.82
N GLU A 75 4.71 48.20 -9.91
CA GLU A 75 3.49 47.52 -9.46
C GLU A 75 3.87 46.34 -8.55
N THR A 76 3.52 46.52 -7.28
CA THR A 76 3.68 45.59 -6.18
C THR A 76 2.93 44.28 -6.45
N SER A 77 3.68 43.19 -6.56
CA SER A 77 3.16 41.82 -6.47
C SER A 77 2.56 41.58 -5.06
N PRO A 78 1.37 40.96 -4.94
CA PRO A 78 0.74 40.71 -3.65
C PRO A 78 1.28 39.47 -2.91
N TYR A 79 2.29 38.78 -3.44
CA TYR A 79 2.91 37.66 -2.75
C TYR A 79 4.15 38.14 -2.00
N ALA A 80 3.91 38.79 -0.86
CA ALA A 80 4.91 38.91 0.17
C ALA A 80 5.26 37.50 0.69
N ASP A 81 6.54 37.22 0.66
CA ASP A 81 7.21 36.06 1.22
C ASP A 81 7.00 36.07 2.74
N GLU A 82 5.95 35.40 3.22
CA GLU A 82 5.85 35.04 4.63
C GLU A 82 6.87 33.93 4.87
N SER A 83 8.06 34.36 5.30
CA SER A 83 9.02 33.50 6.00
C SER A 83 8.43 33.09 7.35
N VAL A 84 7.47 32.16 7.31
CA VAL A 84 6.92 31.51 8.50
C VAL A 84 7.98 30.54 9.01
N SER A 85 8.69 30.96 10.05
CA SER A 85 9.34 30.02 10.97
C SER A 85 8.27 29.04 11.49
N PRO A 86 8.57 27.75 11.71
CA PRO A 86 7.57 26.78 12.15
C PRO A 86 7.27 26.97 13.66
N GLU A 87 6.67 28.10 14.01
CA GLU A 87 5.90 28.20 15.24
C GLU A 87 4.53 27.62 14.92
N SER A 88 4.30 26.39 15.36
CA SER A 88 3.00 25.75 15.28
C SER A 88 2.00 26.62 16.04
N SER A 89 1.04 27.22 15.35
CA SER A 89 -0.17 27.67 16.03
C SER A 89 -0.74 26.48 16.82
N PRO A 90 -1.11 26.68 18.10
CA PRO A 90 -1.57 25.57 18.93
C PRO A 90 -2.82 24.93 18.33
N ASN A 91 -2.97 23.63 18.52
CA ASN A 91 -4.21 22.93 18.15
C ASN A 91 -5.38 23.54 18.93
N ASP A 92 -6.47 23.79 18.21
CA ASP A 92 -7.71 24.28 18.76
C ASP A 92 -8.73 23.13 18.77
N PHE A 93 -9.09 22.70 19.97
CA PHE A 93 -10.02 21.60 20.20
C PHE A 93 -11.40 22.08 20.64
N GLU A 94 -11.74 23.36 20.43
CA GLU A 94 -13.08 23.87 20.69
C GLU A 94 -14.07 23.44 19.59
N LEU A 95 -15.30 23.13 20.00
CA LEU A 95 -16.40 22.79 19.11
C LEU A 95 -17.70 23.40 19.66
N SER A 96 -18.24 24.40 18.96
CA SER A 96 -19.38 25.21 19.40
C SER A 96 -20.73 24.49 19.42
N VAL A 97 -20.84 23.33 18.78
CA VAL A 97 -22.09 22.56 18.64
C VAL A 97 -22.19 21.56 19.80
N GLU A 98 -23.39 21.27 20.31
CA GLU A 98 -23.58 20.27 21.38
C GLU A 98 -23.51 18.81 20.86
N THR A 99 -24.05 18.56 19.67
CA THR A 99 -24.06 17.24 19.04
C THR A 99 -23.71 17.33 17.55
N VAL A 100 -22.78 16.47 17.11
CA VAL A 100 -22.46 16.30 15.68
C VAL A 100 -23.28 15.17 15.08
N VAL A 101 -23.75 15.36 13.85
CA VAL A 101 -24.70 14.45 13.20
C VAL A 101 -24.16 13.93 11.87
N LEU A 102 -24.12 12.61 11.71
CA LEU A 102 -23.86 11.93 10.44
C LEU A 102 -25.08 11.11 10.03
N PHE A 103 -25.82 11.59 9.02
CA PHE A 103 -27.12 11.04 8.63
C PHE A 103 -28.06 10.95 9.86
N ASP A 104 -28.38 9.74 10.32
CA ASP A 104 -29.26 9.49 11.46
C ASP A 104 -28.49 9.18 12.77
N THR A 105 -27.18 9.37 12.77
CA THR A 105 -26.30 9.07 13.91
C THR A 105 -25.87 10.35 14.62
N PHE A 106 -26.19 10.44 15.91
CA PHE A 106 -25.87 11.58 16.78
C PHE A 106 -24.71 11.21 17.71
N ILE A 107 -23.71 12.08 17.80
CA ILE A 107 -22.56 11.94 18.70
C ILE A 107 -22.40 13.24 19.49
N GLU A 108 -22.19 13.15 20.80
CA GLU A 108 -21.92 14.33 21.64
C GLU A 108 -20.56 14.94 21.29
N SER A 109 -20.47 16.27 21.32
CA SER A 109 -19.24 16.97 20.97
C SER A 109 -18.09 16.71 21.91
N SER A 110 -18.35 16.40 23.19
CA SER A 110 -17.35 15.94 24.16
C SER A 110 -16.55 14.75 23.62
N PHE A 111 -17.23 13.73 23.09
CA PHE A 111 -16.58 12.55 22.52
C PHE A 111 -15.83 12.85 21.22
N ALA A 112 -16.36 13.76 20.39
CA ALA A 112 -15.63 14.21 19.21
C ALA A 112 -14.31 14.87 19.60
N ILE A 113 -14.33 15.75 20.62
CA ILE A 113 -13.14 16.41 21.17
C ILE A 113 -12.15 15.36 21.70
N ASP A 114 -12.60 14.40 22.51
CA ASP A 114 -11.76 13.32 23.03
C ASP A 114 -11.11 12.50 21.90
N CYS A 115 -11.85 12.24 20.82
CA CYS A 115 -11.31 11.54 19.66
C CYS A 115 -10.21 12.35 18.96
N PHE A 116 -10.42 13.65 18.75
CA PHE A 116 -9.43 14.53 18.13
C PHE A 116 -8.18 14.72 19.00
N GLN A 117 -8.33 14.80 20.31
CA GLN A 117 -7.21 14.83 21.25
C GLN A 117 -6.40 13.53 21.17
N GLY A 118 -7.07 12.37 21.23
CA GLY A 118 -6.43 11.06 21.06
C GLY A 118 -5.78 10.90 19.68
N PHE A 119 -6.38 11.44 18.63
CA PHE A 119 -5.80 11.47 17.28
C PHE A 119 -4.51 12.29 17.23
N ALA A 120 -4.53 13.50 17.80
CA ALA A 120 -3.38 14.38 17.84
C ALA A 120 -2.22 13.80 18.67
N GLU A 121 -2.52 13.10 19.76
CA GLU A 121 -1.52 12.51 20.66
C GLU A 121 -0.95 11.19 20.13
N LEU A 122 -1.79 10.30 19.60
CA LEU A 122 -1.39 8.91 19.34
C LEU A 122 -1.19 8.59 17.84
N PHE A 123 -1.87 9.31 16.94
CA PHE A 123 -1.87 9.00 15.50
C PHE A 123 -1.00 9.99 14.73
N LEU A 124 -1.21 11.30 14.89
CA LEU A 124 -0.43 12.32 14.17
C LEU A 124 1.09 12.19 14.31
N PRO A 125 1.68 11.79 15.46
CA PRO A 125 3.12 11.59 15.54
C PRO A 125 3.65 10.49 14.62
N GLN A 126 2.79 9.52 14.25
CA GLN A 126 3.15 8.44 13.31
C GLN A 126 3.00 8.88 11.84
N PHE A 127 2.05 9.77 11.55
CA PHE A 127 1.77 10.26 10.20
C PHE A 127 1.28 11.72 10.23
N PRO A 128 2.20 12.71 10.29
CA PRO A 128 1.89 14.12 10.52
C PRO A 128 1.46 14.82 9.22
N LEU A 129 0.30 14.42 8.69
CA LEU A 129 -0.21 14.91 7.42
C LEU A 129 -0.94 16.26 7.54
N ILE A 130 -1.67 16.46 8.65
CA ILE A 130 -2.43 17.68 8.95
C ILE A 130 -1.88 18.33 10.22
N SER A 131 -1.60 19.63 10.16
CA SER A 131 -1.20 20.45 11.31
C SER A 131 -1.27 21.93 10.92
N PRO A 132 -1.80 22.82 11.78
CA PRO A 132 -2.48 22.56 13.06
C PRO A 132 -3.90 21.97 12.89
N ILE A 133 -4.46 21.38 13.95
CA ILE A 133 -5.86 20.95 14.00
C ILE A 133 -6.72 22.09 14.57
N SER A 134 -7.82 22.42 13.90
CA SER A 134 -8.96 23.16 14.46
C SER A 134 -10.23 22.35 14.26
N ILE A 135 -10.83 21.84 15.34
CA ILE A 135 -12.00 20.94 15.23
C ILE A 135 -13.17 21.67 14.59
N GLU A 136 -13.49 22.89 15.01
CA GLU A 136 -14.59 23.68 14.46
C GLU A 136 -14.42 23.93 12.95
N HIS A 137 -13.20 24.27 12.51
CA HIS A 137 -12.91 24.46 11.10
C HIS A 137 -13.07 23.16 10.30
N ILE A 138 -12.53 22.04 10.81
CA ILE A 138 -12.59 20.74 10.14
C ILE A 138 -14.05 20.25 10.07
N TYR A 139 -14.83 20.42 11.13
CA TYR A 139 -16.25 20.05 11.15
C TYR A 139 -17.06 20.86 10.13
N THR A 140 -16.83 22.17 10.04
CA THR A 140 -17.62 23.07 9.19
C THR A 140 -17.24 22.97 7.71
N HIS A 141 -15.95 22.88 7.40
CA HIS A 141 -15.45 23.00 6.02
C HIS A 141 -14.92 21.69 5.44
N GLN A 142 -14.65 20.68 6.27
CA GLN A 142 -14.02 19.43 5.86
C GLN A 142 -14.72 18.22 6.50
N PRO A 143 -16.06 18.09 6.37
CA PRO A 143 -16.84 17.09 7.11
C PRO A 143 -16.38 15.66 6.84
N PHE A 144 -15.95 15.35 5.61
CA PHE A 144 -15.42 14.02 5.31
C PHE A 144 -14.15 13.70 6.12
N LEU A 145 -13.22 14.66 6.27
CA LEU A 145 -12.04 14.49 7.11
C LEU A 145 -12.42 14.38 8.59
N PHE A 146 -13.37 15.19 9.06
CA PHE A 146 -13.89 15.13 10.42
C PHE A 146 -14.35 13.71 10.79
N TRP A 147 -15.27 13.15 10.00
CA TRP A 147 -15.81 11.81 10.27
C TRP A 147 -14.77 10.70 10.09
N THR A 148 -13.78 10.92 9.21
CA THR A 148 -12.65 10.00 9.02
C THR A 148 -11.79 9.90 10.27
N VAL A 149 -11.47 11.03 10.91
CA VAL A 149 -10.72 11.03 12.19
C VAL A 149 -11.49 10.26 13.26
N LEU A 150 -12.79 10.55 13.41
CA LEU A 150 -13.64 9.88 14.41
C LEU A 150 -13.69 8.37 14.22
N ILE A 151 -13.96 7.88 12.99
CA ILE A 151 -14.06 6.43 12.74
C ILE A 151 -12.72 5.72 12.90
N ILE A 152 -11.59 6.35 12.55
CA ILE A 152 -10.24 5.79 12.74
C ILE A 152 -9.97 5.62 14.23
N VAL A 153 -10.24 6.65 15.03
CA VAL A 153 -10.03 6.59 16.48
C VAL A 153 -10.92 5.52 17.11
N CYS A 154 -12.21 5.50 16.76
CA CYS A 154 -13.17 4.53 17.30
C CYS A 154 -12.84 3.09 16.92
N SER A 155 -12.25 2.83 15.74
CA SER A 155 -11.89 1.48 15.29
C SER A 155 -10.60 0.95 15.92
N HIS A 156 -9.71 1.83 16.37
CA HIS A 156 -8.37 1.44 16.84
C HIS A 156 -8.23 1.52 18.36
N LEU A 157 -8.87 2.48 19.03
CA LEU A 157 -8.84 2.54 20.50
C LEU A 157 -9.81 1.53 21.12
N PRO A 158 -9.34 0.65 22.02
CA PRO A 158 -10.18 -0.36 22.65
C PRO A 158 -11.05 0.22 23.77
N GLY A 159 -12.20 -0.40 24.02
CA GLY A 159 -13.03 -0.19 25.20
C GLY A 159 -14.16 0.80 24.99
N SER A 160 -15.09 0.81 25.95
CA SER A 160 -16.18 1.79 25.98
C SER A 160 -15.62 3.19 26.25
N PRO A 161 -16.04 4.24 25.51
CA PRO A 161 -17.18 4.25 24.57
C PRO A 161 -16.83 3.93 23.11
N TYR A 162 -15.56 3.80 22.73
CA TYR A 162 -15.09 3.67 21.34
C TYR A 162 -15.74 2.51 20.58
N ASP A 163 -15.81 1.32 21.18
CA ASP A 163 -16.39 0.13 20.54
C ASP A 163 -17.88 0.34 20.17
N THR A 164 -18.63 0.94 21.10
CA THR A 164 -20.07 1.23 20.90
C THR A 164 -20.30 2.29 19.84
N LEU A 165 -19.41 3.28 19.75
CA LEU A 165 -19.47 4.33 18.75
C LEU A 165 -19.06 3.80 17.37
N PHE A 166 -18.05 2.95 17.30
CA PHE A 166 -17.65 2.29 16.06
C PHE A 166 -18.83 1.49 15.48
N ALA A 167 -19.51 0.69 16.29
CA ALA A 167 -20.67 -0.09 15.87
C ALA A 167 -21.80 0.80 15.28
N LYS A 168 -22.03 1.98 15.86
CA LYS A 168 -23.02 2.96 15.37
C LYS A 168 -22.55 3.69 14.12
N LEU A 169 -21.28 4.09 14.06
CA LEU A 169 -20.73 4.98 13.04
C LEU A 169 -20.28 4.25 11.77
N HIS A 170 -19.94 2.97 11.85
CA HIS A 170 -19.33 2.20 10.75
C HIS A 170 -20.16 2.23 9.47
N ASN A 171 -21.45 1.88 9.51
CA ASN A 171 -22.32 1.86 8.33
C ASN A 171 -22.61 3.27 7.78
N PRO A 172 -23.01 4.27 8.60
CA PRO A 172 -23.10 5.67 8.17
C PRO A 172 -21.83 6.17 7.49
N TYR A 173 -20.66 5.93 8.08
CA TYR A 173 -19.40 6.37 7.50
C TYR A 173 -19.08 5.67 6.18
N ARG A 174 -19.32 4.36 6.04
CA ARG A 174 -19.15 3.67 4.75
C ARG A 174 -20.04 4.23 3.65
N ARG A 175 -21.27 4.64 3.98
CA ARG A 175 -22.16 5.34 3.02
C ARG A 175 -21.56 6.67 2.60
N LEU A 176 -21.10 7.50 3.55
CA LEU A 176 -20.42 8.76 3.26
C LEU A 176 -19.20 8.53 2.38
N LEU A 177 -18.34 7.58 2.74
CA LEU A 177 -17.13 7.22 1.98
C LEU A 177 -17.46 6.89 0.53
N ASN A 178 -18.44 6.01 0.28
CA ASN A 178 -18.82 5.63 -1.07
C ASN A 178 -19.40 6.79 -1.90
N GLN A 179 -20.05 7.77 -1.25
CA GLN A 179 -20.57 8.98 -1.92
C GLN A 179 -19.45 9.97 -2.26
N GLU A 180 -18.44 10.10 -1.40
CA GLU A 180 -17.45 11.18 -1.48
C GLU A 180 -16.21 10.84 -2.32
N ILE A 181 -15.80 9.57 -2.40
CA ILE A 181 -14.49 9.18 -2.96
C ILE A 181 -14.37 9.28 -4.49
N LEU A 182 -15.48 9.19 -5.21
CA LEU A 182 -15.53 9.31 -6.68
C LEU A 182 -16.14 10.65 -7.13
N ASP A 183 -16.46 11.55 -6.20
CA ASP A 183 -16.98 12.88 -6.50
C ASP A 183 -15.82 13.80 -6.93
N THR A 184 -15.61 13.89 -8.25
CA THR A 184 -14.51 14.65 -8.86
C THR A 184 -14.93 16.09 -9.17
N PRO A 185 -14.04 17.09 -9.01
CA PRO A 185 -12.65 16.99 -8.55
C PRO A 185 -12.52 16.79 -7.03
N LEU A 186 -11.64 15.88 -6.61
CA LEU A 186 -11.46 15.53 -5.21
C LEU A 186 -10.63 16.62 -4.48
N PRO A 187 -11.18 17.33 -3.47
CA PRO A 187 -10.45 18.37 -2.76
C PRO A 187 -9.36 17.81 -1.83
N LEU A 188 -8.40 18.66 -1.45
CA LEU A 188 -7.20 18.28 -0.68
C LEU A 188 -7.53 17.49 0.60
N HIS A 189 -8.51 17.93 1.39
CA HIS A 189 -8.86 17.28 2.65
C HIS A 189 -9.43 15.87 2.44
N LYS A 190 -10.11 15.58 1.31
CA LYS A 190 -10.57 14.23 0.97
C LYS A 190 -9.40 13.32 0.59
N ILE A 191 -8.38 13.85 -0.10
CA ILE A 191 -7.12 13.12 -0.36
C ILE A 191 -6.44 12.78 0.97
N GLN A 192 -6.35 13.74 1.89
CA GLN A 192 -5.74 13.54 3.21
C GLN A 192 -6.49 12.48 4.03
N ALA A 193 -7.83 12.52 4.03
CA ALA A 193 -8.67 11.52 4.67
C ALA A 193 -8.45 10.11 4.07
N LEU A 194 -8.36 9.97 2.74
CA LEU A 194 -8.03 8.70 2.09
C LEU A 194 -6.66 8.17 2.50
N LEU A 195 -5.65 9.03 2.60
CA LEU A 195 -4.32 8.63 3.08
C LEU A 195 -4.37 8.12 4.52
N PHE A 196 -5.13 8.79 5.40
CA PHE A 196 -5.34 8.29 6.76
C PHE A 196 -6.00 6.91 6.80
N LEU A 197 -7.02 6.67 5.98
CA LEU A 197 -7.63 5.35 5.84
C LEU A 197 -6.67 4.28 5.29
N CYS A 198 -5.65 4.66 4.51
CA CYS A 198 -4.65 3.70 4.04
C CYS A 198 -3.65 3.34 5.14
N VAL A 199 -3.34 4.27 6.04
CA VAL A 199 -2.44 4.05 7.18
C VAL A 199 -3.14 3.28 8.30
N TRP A 200 -4.42 3.60 8.54
CA TRP A 200 -5.31 3.02 9.54
C TRP A 200 -6.64 2.59 8.90
N PRO A 201 -6.66 1.47 8.17
CA PRO A 201 -7.87 1.02 7.49
C PRO A 201 -8.93 0.53 8.45
N LEU A 202 -10.18 0.57 8.00
CA LEU A 202 -11.29 0.00 8.73
C LEU A 202 -11.17 -1.54 8.76
N PRO A 203 -11.64 -2.20 9.82
CA PRO A 203 -11.67 -3.66 9.91
C PRO A 203 -12.33 -4.31 8.69
N VAL A 204 -11.68 -5.35 8.17
CA VAL A 204 -12.20 -6.17 7.06
C VAL A 204 -12.31 -7.64 7.46
N ASP A 205 -13.32 -8.34 6.93
CA ASP A 205 -13.53 -9.77 7.18
C ASP A 205 -12.43 -10.64 6.55
N SER A 206 -11.80 -10.15 5.47
CA SER A 206 -10.70 -10.85 4.80
C SER A 206 -9.71 -9.86 4.19
N GLN A 207 -8.42 -10.21 4.24
CA GLN A 207 -7.35 -9.34 3.71
C GLN A 207 -7.48 -9.00 2.21
N PRO A 208 -7.96 -9.89 1.33
CA PRO A 208 -8.20 -9.52 -0.08
C PRO A 208 -9.26 -8.43 -0.28
N LYS A 209 -10.13 -8.18 0.72
CA LYS A 209 -11.14 -7.11 0.69
C LYS A 209 -10.61 -5.77 1.18
N ASP A 210 -9.33 -5.67 1.58
CA ASP A 210 -8.73 -4.40 2.02
C ASP A 210 -8.64 -3.41 0.83
N PRO A 211 -9.36 -2.27 0.89
CA PRO A 211 -9.40 -1.30 -0.20
C PRO A 211 -8.21 -0.32 -0.21
N SER A 212 -7.26 -0.42 0.74
CA SER A 212 -6.17 0.56 0.92
C SER A 212 -5.36 0.79 -0.37
N TRP A 213 -5.11 -0.26 -1.15
CA TRP A 213 -4.41 -0.13 -2.45
C TRP A 213 -5.20 0.70 -3.48
N LEU A 214 -6.52 0.58 -3.49
CA LEU A 214 -7.38 1.36 -4.38
C LEU A 214 -7.48 2.82 -3.91
N TYR A 215 -7.62 3.03 -2.60
CA TYR A 215 -7.67 4.36 -2.01
C TYR A 215 -6.40 5.17 -2.27
N VAL A 216 -5.21 4.58 -2.10
CA VAL A 216 -3.96 5.28 -2.41
C VAL A 216 -3.84 5.58 -3.91
N GLY A 217 -4.34 4.70 -4.79
CA GLY A 217 -4.42 4.95 -6.22
C GLY A 217 -5.27 6.18 -6.55
N ILE A 218 -6.46 6.30 -5.97
CA ILE A 218 -7.33 7.48 -6.11
C ILE A 218 -6.61 8.73 -5.57
N ALA A 219 -6.03 8.64 -4.37
CA ALA A 219 -5.34 9.75 -3.73
C ALA A 219 -4.15 10.28 -4.57
N ILE A 220 -3.34 9.39 -5.14
CA ILE A 220 -2.21 9.77 -6.00
C ILE A 220 -2.70 10.46 -7.27
N GLN A 221 -3.73 9.94 -7.93
CA GLN A 221 -4.23 10.53 -9.17
C GLN A 221 -4.94 11.86 -8.92
N ALA A 222 -5.69 11.98 -7.82
CA ALA A 222 -6.26 13.26 -7.39
C ALA A 222 -5.17 14.29 -7.06
N ALA A 223 -4.10 13.89 -6.39
CA ALA A 223 -2.97 14.75 -6.09
C ALA A 223 -2.26 15.24 -7.36
N ARG A 224 -2.05 14.37 -8.35
CA ARG A 224 -1.49 14.76 -9.67
C ARG A 224 -2.44 15.67 -10.45
N PHE A 225 -3.75 15.42 -10.40
CA PHE A 225 -4.74 16.30 -11.01
C PHE A 225 -4.68 17.73 -10.43
N MET A 226 -4.42 17.85 -9.13
CA MET A 226 -4.18 19.13 -8.44
C MET A 226 -2.77 19.71 -8.67
N GLY A 227 -1.87 18.98 -9.34
CA GLY A 227 -0.49 19.38 -9.59
C GLY A 227 0.38 19.43 -8.32
N LEU A 228 0.12 18.55 -7.34
CA LEU A 228 0.90 18.47 -6.09
C LEU A 228 2.29 17.85 -6.30
N ASP A 229 2.51 17.20 -7.43
CA ASP A 229 3.75 16.54 -7.86
C ASP A 229 4.77 17.51 -8.49
N ARG A 230 4.45 18.80 -8.58
CA ARG A 230 5.28 19.81 -9.25
C ARG A 230 6.06 20.64 -8.24
N GLU A 231 7.33 20.88 -8.51
CA GLU A 231 8.19 21.75 -7.68
C GLU A 231 7.61 23.16 -7.50
N GLN A 232 7.08 23.74 -8.59
CA GLN A 232 6.38 25.01 -8.54
C GLN A 232 4.90 24.77 -8.22
N PRO A 233 4.38 25.39 -7.13
CA PRO A 233 2.99 25.21 -6.79
C PRO A 233 2.09 25.74 -7.90
N THR A 234 1.27 24.87 -8.48
CA THR A 234 0.22 25.32 -9.38
C THR A 234 -0.71 26.24 -8.58
N PRO A 235 -0.97 27.49 -9.03
CA PRO A 235 -1.89 28.37 -8.34
C PRO A 235 -3.26 27.69 -8.23
N SER A 236 -4.02 28.00 -7.19
CA SER A 236 -5.40 27.54 -7.05
C SER A 236 -6.28 28.21 -8.11
N LEU A 237 -6.22 27.69 -9.34
CA LEU A 237 -6.97 28.21 -10.46
C LEU A 237 -8.42 27.73 -10.33
N ARG A 238 -9.37 28.66 -10.50
CA ARG A 238 -10.80 28.33 -10.57
C ARG A 238 -11.10 27.27 -11.64
N SER A 239 -10.27 27.19 -12.69
CA SER A 239 -10.36 26.19 -13.75
C SER A 239 -10.10 24.75 -13.29
N VAL A 240 -9.40 24.54 -12.17
CA VAL A 240 -9.16 23.21 -11.57
C VAL A 240 -10.36 22.78 -10.72
N GLY A 241 -11.23 23.72 -10.32
CA GLY A 241 -12.48 23.43 -9.60
C GLY A 241 -12.31 23.06 -8.12
N VAL A 242 -11.09 23.02 -7.59
CA VAL A 242 -10.80 22.74 -6.17
C VAL A 242 -9.84 23.77 -5.58
N ALA A 243 -10.05 24.10 -4.30
CA ALA A 243 -9.10 24.89 -3.53
C ALA A 243 -7.84 24.05 -3.26
N SER A 244 -6.68 24.57 -3.66
CA SER A 244 -5.41 23.84 -3.53
C SER A 244 -4.85 23.80 -2.10
N GLY A 245 -5.49 24.44 -1.12
CA GLY A 245 -4.98 24.54 0.26
C GLY A 245 -3.68 25.34 0.38
N THR A 246 -3.09 25.36 1.57
CA THR A 246 -1.80 26.02 1.83
C THR A 246 -0.65 25.29 1.14
N ALA A 247 0.44 25.98 0.84
CA ALA A 247 1.62 25.37 0.21
C ALA A 247 2.18 24.19 1.01
N THR A 248 2.25 24.35 2.34
CA THR A 248 2.63 23.31 3.30
C THR A 248 1.72 22.08 3.22
N ALA A 249 0.40 22.27 3.25
CA ALA A 249 -0.54 21.16 3.20
C ALA A 249 -0.44 20.37 1.89
N ARG A 250 -0.18 21.05 0.76
CA ARG A 250 0.09 20.40 -0.53
C ARG A 250 1.34 19.54 -0.50
N MET A 251 2.46 20.10 -0.04
CA MET A 251 3.75 19.40 0.01
C MET A 251 3.65 18.17 0.94
N ASN A 252 3.06 18.33 2.13
CA ASN A 252 2.83 17.23 3.07
C ASN A 252 1.94 16.15 2.46
N THR A 253 0.89 16.53 1.73
CA THR A 253 -0.01 15.58 1.07
C THR A 253 0.70 14.79 -0.03
N TRP A 254 1.55 15.44 -0.85
CA TRP A 254 2.34 14.72 -1.85
C TRP A 254 3.35 13.76 -1.24
N ILE A 255 4.07 14.19 -0.20
CA ILE A 255 4.97 13.33 0.57
C ILE A 255 4.19 12.15 1.19
N GLY A 256 2.99 12.40 1.71
CA GLY A 256 2.09 11.38 2.25
C GLY A 256 1.66 10.35 1.19
N CYS A 257 1.26 10.79 0.00
CA CYS A 257 0.95 9.93 -1.14
C CYS A 257 2.13 9.01 -1.49
N PHE A 258 3.33 9.59 -1.58
CA PHE A 258 4.55 8.83 -1.86
C PHE A 258 4.86 7.80 -0.76
N TYR A 259 4.84 8.22 0.50
CA TYR A 259 5.13 7.36 1.65
C TYR A 259 4.16 6.18 1.73
N VAL A 260 2.85 6.46 1.72
CA VAL A 260 1.80 5.43 1.84
C VAL A 260 1.80 4.50 0.63
N GLY A 261 1.92 5.05 -0.59
CA GLY A 261 1.92 4.27 -1.82
C GLY A 261 3.10 3.31 -1.89
N THR A 262 4.29 3.76 -1.52
CA THR A 262 5.51 2.93 -1.52
C THR A 262 5.47 1.88 -0.41
N ALA A 263 5.01 2.25 0.79
CA ALA A 263 4.88 1.32 1.91
C ALA A 263 3.86 0.20 1.62
N LEU A 264 2.69 0.53 1.06
CA LEU A 264 1.71 -0.47 0.64
C LEU A 264 2.26 -1.35 -0.48
N ALA A 265 2.94 -0.78 -1.46
CA ALA A 265 3.54 -1.54 -2.55
C ALA A 265 4.55 -2.59 -2.02
N LEU A 266 5.43 -2.19 -1.08
CA LEU A 266 6.38 -3.10 -0.44
C LEU A 266 5.68 -4.29 0.24
N HIS A 267 4.64 -4.02 1.04
CA HIS A 267 3.93 -5.06 1.79
C HIS A 267 2.96 -5.91 0.95
N LEU A 268 2.58 -5.44 -0.23
CA LEU A 268 1.76 -6.19 -1.20
C LEU A 268 2.62 -6.91 -2.27
N GLY A 269 3.94 -6.72 -2.24
CA GLY A 269 4.86 -7.25 -3.25
C GLY A 269 4.61 -6.67 -4.63
N LEU A 270 4.30 -5.37 -4.69
CA LEU A 270 3.98 -4.60 -5.89
C LEU A 270 5.08 -3.58 -6.18
N ARG A 271 5.10 -3.07 -7.41
CA ARG A 271 5.94 -1.93 -7.77
C ARG A 271 5.36 -0.64 -7.16
N PRO A 272 6.19 0.21 -6.54
CA PRO A 272 5.76 1.52 -6.07
C PRO A 272 5.12 2.36 -7.19
N PRO A 273 3.99 3.04 -6.93
CA PRO A 273 3.23 3.78 -7.95
C PRO A 273 3.88 5.13 -8.34
N ILE A 274 4.82 5.62 -7.52
CA ILE A 274 5.60 6.84 -7.75
C ILE A 274 7.08 6.43 -7.77
N ASP A 275 7.66 6.44 -8.96
CA ASP A 275 8.96 5.84 -9.24
C ASP A 275 9.82 6.64 -10.23
N SER A 276 9.40 7.86 -10.61
CA SER A 276 10.14 8.71 -11.52
C SER A 276 11.22 9.53 -10.82
N GLU A 277 12.33 9.79 -11.50
CA GLU A 277 13.42 10.61 -10.94
C GLU A 277 12.94 12.05 -10.64
N LEU A 278 12.04 12.59 -11.46
CA LEU A 278 11.46 13.92 -11.25
C LEU A 278 10.63 13.97 -9.95
N ASP A 279 9.87 12.92 -9.67
CA ASP A 279 9.11 12.81 -8.41
C ASP A 279 10.08 12.79 -7.22
N PHE A 280 11.19 12.06 -7.31
CA PHE A 280 12.19 11.98 -6.23
C PHE A 280 12.87 13.33 -5.97
N VAL A 281 13.25 14.07 -7.01
CA VAL A 281 13.81 15.42 -6.87
C VAL A 281 12.81 16.34 -6.19
N THR A 282 11.54 16.30 -6.60
CA THR A 282 10.48 17.11 -5.98
C THR A 282 10.28 16.77 -4.51
N ILE A 283 10.24 15.47 -4.18
CA ILE A 283 10.10 15.01 -2.79
C ILE A 283 11.30 15.47 -1.95
N GLN A 284 12.53 15.34 -2.45
CA GLN A 284 13.72 15.80 -1.74
C GLN A 284 13.68 17.31 -1.51
N ALA A 285 13.33 18.10 -2.54
CA ALA A 285 13.18 19.55 -2.42
C ALA A 285 12.12 19.94 -1.38
N TYR A 286 11.06 19.14 -1.20
CA TYR A 286 10.07 19.38 -0.14
C TYR A 286 10.58 18.98 1.25
N LEU A 287 11.35 17.90 1.37
CA LEU A 287 11.99 17.51 2.63
C LEU A 287 13.02 18.54 3.10
N ASP A 288 13.77 19.13 2.17
CA ASP A 288 14.80 20.15 2.48
C ASP A 288 14.20 21.45 3.05
N LYS A 289 12.92 21.73 2.76
CA LYS A 289 12.17 22.84 3.36
C LYS A 289 11.81 22.61 4.83
N LYS A 290 12.08 21.42 5.40
CA LYS A 290 11.86 21.05 6.82
C LYS A 290 10.43 21.32 7.32
N ILE A 291 9.46 21.14 6.43
CA ILE A 291 8.03 21.36 6.71
C ILE A 291 7.46 20.20 7.55
N VAL A 292 7.91 18.98 7.27
CA VAL A 292 7.54 17.78 8.03
C VAL A 292 8.50 17.56 9.19
N SER A 293 8.05 16.84 10.21
CA SER A 293 8.93 16.43 11.31
C SER A 293 10.15 15.67 10.79
N HIS A 294 11.31 15.88 11.43
CA HIS A 294 12.54 15.21 11.06
C HIS A 294 12.40 13.68 11.03
N ARG A 295 11.62 13.15 11.98
CA ARG A 295 11.31 11.72 12.09
C ARG A 295 10.53 11.20 10.88
N PHE A 296 9.47 11.91 10.47
CA PHE A 296 8.71 11.51 9.30
C PHE A 296 9.56 11.65 8.01
N ALA A 297 10.39 12.68 7.91
CA ALA A 297 11.33 12.83 6.79
C ALA A 297 12.28 11.63 6.67
N ALA A 298 12.76 11.08 7.78
CA ALA A 298 13.57 9.86 7.78
C ALA A 298 12.83 8.65 7.22
N HIS A 299 11.58 8.44 7.64
CA HIS A 299 10.72 7.38 7.09
C HIS A 299 10.49 7.55 5.59
N VAL A 300 10.34 8.79 5.10
CA VAL A 300 10.22 9.09 3.66
C VAL A 300 11.52 8.79 2.90
N LYS A 301 12.69 9.14 3.46
CA LYS A 301 14.00 8.81 2.87
C LYS A 301 14.19 7.30 2.70
N ILE A 302 13.75 6.49 3.67
CA ILE A 302 13.71 5.02 3.53
C ILE A 302 12.85 4.62 2.32
N GLN A 303 11.68 5.22 2.14
CA GLN A 303 10.80 4.91 1.01
C GLN A 303 11.41 5.32 -0.34
N ILE A 304 12.23 6.39 -0.41
CA ILE A 304 13.01 6.73 -1.62
C ILE A 304 13.95 5.58 -1.99
N ILE A 305 14.69 5.03 -1.01
CA ILE A 305 15.59 3.88 -1.21
C ILE A 305 14.77 2.67 -1.69
N VAL A 306 13.65 2.36 -1.02
CA VAL A 306 12.75 1.26 -1.42
C VAL A 306 12.31 1.40 -2.87
N SER A 307 11.87 2.59 -3.29
CA SER A 307 11.37 2.81 -4.66
C SER A 307 12.47 2.63 -5.69
N LYS A 308 13.65 3.21 -5.45
CA LYS A 308 14.82 3.06 -6.33
C LYS A 308 15.23 1.59 -6.51
N PHE A 309 15.42 0.87 -5.41
CA PHE A 309 15.92 -0.52 -5.48
C PHE A 309 14.84 -1.52 -5.90
N SER A 310 13.57 -1.29 -5.59
CA SER A 310 12.47 -2.12 -6.10
C SER A 310 12.44 -2.09 -7.63
N ASN A 311 12.63 -0.91 -8.23
CA ASN A 311 12.63 -0.78 -9.69
C ASN A 311 13.81 -1.51 -10.34
N LEU A 312 15.00 -1.42 -9.74
CA LEU A 312 16.21 -2.10 -10.23
C LEU A 312 16.16 -3.62 -10.10
N LEU A 313 15.63 -4.14 -8.98
CA LEU A 313 15.67 -5.56 -8.65
C LEU A 313 14.52 -6.37 -9.25
N VAL A 314 13.43 -5.73 -9.69
CA VAL A 314 12.32 -6.40 -10.38
C VAL A 314 12.72 -6.93 -11.77
N HIS A 315 13.72 -6.32 -12.41
CA HIS A 315 14.21 -6.79 -13.70
C HIS A 315 14.98 -8.11 -13.58
N ASP A 316 15.09 -8.84 -14.70
CA ASP A 316 15.86 -10.10 -14.76
C ASP A 316 17.37 -9.81 -14.75
N VAL A 317 17.85 -9.47 -13.56
CA VAL A 317 19.24 -9.17 -13.25
C VAL A 317 19.92 -10.45 -12.76
N ASP A 318 21.17 -10.67 -13.15
CA ASP A 318 21.95 -11.83 -12.71
C ASP A 318 22.20 -11.82 -11.18
N GLU A 319 22.62 -12.96 -10.64
CA GLU A 319 22.81 -13.16 -9.20
C GLU A 319 23.91 -12.24 -8.60
N ALA A 320 25.00 -12.00 -9.33
CA ALA A 320 26.11 -11.19 -8.86
C ALA A 320 25.72 -9.70 -8.81
N THR A 321 25.02 -9.22 -9.84
CA THR A 321 24.50 -7.85 -9.87
C THR A 321 23.41 -7.65 -8.80
N SER A 322 22.49 -8.62 -8.64
CA SER A 322 21.45 -8.56 -7.58
C SER A 322 22.06 -8.50 -6.18
N THR A 323 23.13 -9.27 -5.94
CA THR A 323 23.86 -9.25 -4.66
C THR A 323 24.58 -7.91 -4.43
N SER A 324 25.15 -7.33 -5.49
CA SER A 324 25.82 -6.03 -5.42
C SER A 324 24.85 -4.89 -5.12
N LEU A 325 23.68 -4.90 -5.77
CA LEU A 325 22.59 -3.96 -5.49
C LEU A 325 22.09 -4.10 -4.05
N MET A 326 21.94 -5.32 -3.54
CA MET A 326 21.54 -5.55 -2.15
C MET A 326 22.55 -4.94 -1.16
N ARG A 327 23.85 -5.11 -1.40
CA ARG A 327 24.89 -4.51 -0.55
C ARG A 327 24.89 -2.98 -0.59
N LEU A 328 24.63 -2.39 -1.75
CA LEU A 328 24.52 -0.95 -1.90
C LEU A 328 23.32 -0.43 -1.10
N MET A 329 22.16 -1.07 -1.23
CA MET A 329 20.97 -0.71 -0.46
C MET A 329 21.19 -0.85 1.05
N ASP A 330 21.83 -1.94 1.49
CA ASP A 330 22.17 -2.12 2.90
C ASP A 330 23.05 -0.98 3.41
N THR A 331 24.03 -0.55 2.63
CA THR A 331 24.93 0.57 2.96
C THR A 331 24.17 1.90 3.03
N GLU A 332 23.28 2.19 2.08
CA GLU A 332 22.46 3.41 2.10
C GLU A 332 21.51 3.45 3.31
N LEU A 333 20.88 2.33 3.64
CA LEU A 333 20.01 2.21 4.80
C LEU A 333 20.78 2.35 6.13
N ASP A 334 21.95 1.71 6.24
CA ASP A 334 22.77 1.79 7.45
C ASP A 334 23.37 3.18 7.64
N SER A 335 23.77 3.84 6.55
CA SER A 335 24.19 5.24 6.55
C SER A 335 23.08 6.13 7.10
N LEU A 336 21.85 5.98 6.59
CA LEU A 336 20.68 6.72 7.07
C LEU A 336 20.40 6.46 8.55
N ASN A 337 20.53 5.22 9.01
CA ASN A 337 20.35 4.89 10.43
C ASN A 337 21.40 5.58 11.31
N SER A 338 22.66 5.55 10.90
CA SER A 338 23.77 6.15 11.65
C SER A 338 23.64 7.67 11.77
N SER A 339 23.31 8.37 10.67
CA SER A 339 23.13 9.82 10.68
C SER A 339 22.01 10.31 11.60
N LEU A 340 21.00 9.46 11.84
CA LEU A 340 19.81 9.84 12.61
C LEU A 340 19.86 9.38 14.07
N THR A 341 20.65 8.34 14.37
CA THR A 341 20.84 7.84 15.75
C THR A 341 21.66 8.83 16.60
N GLU A 342 22.48 9.67 15.98
CA GLU A 342 23.29 10.69 16.67
C GLU A 342 22.46 11.89 17.17
N GLU A 343 21.26 12.11 16.63
CA GLU A 343 20.46 13.32 16.87
C GLU A 343 19.27 13.12 17.83
N ASP A 344 18.69 11.91 17.94
CA ASP A 344 17.44 11.65 18.70
C ASP A 344 17.45 10.25 19.39
N ASN A 345 17.57 10.19 20.72
CA ASN A 345 17.71 8.92 21.46
C ASN A 345 16.38 8.19 21.78
N GLU A 346 15.23 8.88 21.83
CA GLU A 346 14.00 8.26 22.39
C GLU A 346 13.20 7.39 21.41
N ASP A 347 13.38 7.54 20.09
CA ASP A 347 12.55 6.86 19.07
C ASP A 347 13.35 6.11 17.98
N GLY A 348 14.67 6.00 18.12
CA GLY A 348 15.55 5.34 17.12
C GLY A 348 15.14 3.91 16.76
N TYR A 349 14.56 3.17 17.72
CA TYR A 349 14.08 1.81 17.50
C TYR A 349 12.95 1.72 16.44
N LYS A 350 12.11 2.76 16.29
CA LYS A 350 11.04 2.78 15.27
C LYS A 350 11.62 2.85 13.87
N LEU A 351 12.68 3.65 13.69
CA LEU A 351 13.41 3.79 12.44
C LEU A 351 14.22 2.53 12.13
N GLU A 352 14.98 2.04 13.11
CA GLU A 352 15.75 0.79 13.01
C GLU A 352 14.85 -0.35 12.53
N ARG A 353 13.68 -0.53 13.16
CA ARG A 353 12.69 -1.53 12.75
C ARG A 353 12.23 -1.32 11.31
N HIS A 354 11.93 -0.10 10.88
CA HIS A 354 11.49 0.15 9.51
C HIS A 354 12.56 -0.25 8.49
N ILE A 355 13.83 0.07 8.76
CA ILE A 355 14.98 -0.34 7.95
C ILE A 355 15.09 -1.87 7.90
N LEU A 356 15.02 -2.54 9.05
CA LEU A 356 15.10 -4.00 9.13
C LEU A 356 13.97 -4.68 8.36
N VAL A 357 12.74 -4.15 8.46
CA VAL A 357 11.59 -4.64 7.69
C VAL A 357 11.86 -4.52 6.19
N VAL A 358 12.36 -3.38 5.71
CA VAL A 358 12.74 -3.20 4.30
C VAL A 358 13.80 -4.22 3.89
N LYS A 359 14.90 -4.33 4.64
CA LYS A 359 15.97 -5.29 4.38
C LYS A 359 15.43 -6.72 4.27
N LEU A 360 14.55 -7.12 5.18
CA LEU A 360 13.95 -8.45 5.19
C LEU A 360 13.09 -8.72 3.94
N HIS A 361 12.33 -7.74 3.44
CA HIS A 361 11.54 -7.91 2.21
C HIS A 361 12.43 -8.18 0.99
N PHE A 362 13.56 -7.47 0.88
CA PHE A 362 14.52 -7.67 -0.20
C PHE A 362 15.34 -8.95 -0.04
N TYR A 363 15.78 -9.31 1.17
CA TYR A 363 16.40 -10.61 1.43
C TYR A 363 15.47 -11.75 1.03
N ALA A 364 14.20 -11.70 1.47
CA ALA A 364 13.20 -12.70 1.11
C ALA A 364 13.00 -12.79 -0.41
N PHE A 365 12.93 -11.64 -1.10
CA PHE A 365 12.82 -11.62 -2.56
C PHE A 365 13.99 -12.37 -3.23
N LEU A 366 15.23 -12.04 -2.88
CA LEU A 366 16.41 -12.65 -3.47
C LEU A 366 16.56 -14.13 -3.08
N ILE A 367 16.21 -14.51 -1.85
CA ILE A 367 16.19 -15.92 -1.40
C ILE A 367 15.24 -16.77 -2.26
N THR A 368 14.11 -16.21 -2.70
CA THR A 368 13.17 -16.90 -3.59
C THR A 368 13.61 -16.93 -5.05
N LYS A 369 14.46 -15.98 -5.48
CA LYS A 369 15.01 -15.90 -6.84
C LYS A 369 16.24 -16.79 -7.04
N PHE A 370 17.11 -16.89 -6.03
CA PHE A 370 18.38 -17.61 -6.13
C PHE A 370 18.22 -19.13 -5.97
N ARG A 371 19.16 -19.88 -6.57
CA ARG A 371 19.19 -21.35 -6.48
C ARG A 371 19.49 -21.81 -5.06
N ARG A 372 19.04 -23.02 -4.70
CA ARG A 372 19.18 -23.56 -3.34
C ARG A 372 20.64 -23.67 -2.90
N GLU A 373 21.55 -23.99 -3.83
CA GLU A 373 22.98 -24.18 -3.60
C GLU A 373 23.79 -22.87 -3.61
N SER A 374 23.14 -21.71 -3.81
CA SER A 374 23.82 -20.42 -3.81
C SER A 374 24.34 -20.06 -2.42
N VAL A 375 25.63 -19.72 -2.35
CA VAL A 375 26.25 -19.17 -1.13
C VAL A 375 25.63 -17.81 -0.78
N ALA A 376 25.30 -16.99 -1.78
CA ALA A 376 24.63 -15.70 -1.55
C ALA A 376 23.25 -15.90 -0.91
N ARG A 377 22.51 -16.92 -1.34
CA ARG A 377 21.23 -17.31 -0.72
C ARG A 377 21.40 -17.74 0.73
N GLU A 378 22.42 -18.54 1.03
CA GLU A 378 22.70 -18.96 2.42
C GLU A 378 23.06 -17.77 3.32
N ILE A 379 23.91 -16.86 2.84
CA ILE A 379 24.25 -15.63 3.56
C ILE A 379 22.98 -14.81 3.83
N MET A 380 22.14 -14.59 2.83
CA MET A 380 20.88 -13.85 2.98
C MET A 380 19.89 -14.52 3.93
N LEU A 381 19.87 -15.86 3.99
CA LEU A 381 19.07 -16.59 4.98
C LEU A 381 19.57 -16.31 6.40
N LYS A 382 20.87 -16.41 6.65
CA LYS A 382 21.45 -16.16 7.97
C LYS A 382 21.30 -14.70 8.41
N THR A 383 21.49 -13.73 7.51
CA THR A 383 21.23 -12.31 7.81
C THR A 383 19.74 -12.04 7.97
N GLY A 384 18.89 -12.71 7.19
CA GLY A 384 17.43 -12.65 7.34
C GLY A 384 16.95 -13.17 8.69
N LEU A 385 17.58 -14.23 9.24
CA LEU A 385 17.29 -14.75 10.57
C LEU A 385 17.53 -13.70 11.66
N SER A 386 18.73 -13.11 11.69
CA SER A 386 19.06 -12.09 12.69
C SER A 386 18.19 -10.84 12.53
N THR A 387 17.90 -10.44 11.29
CA THR A 387 17.00 -9.31 10.98
C THR A 387 15.58 -9.58 11.48
N ALA A 388 15.01 -10.75 11.21
CA ALA A 388 13.66 -11.11 11.63
C ALA A 388 13.54 -11.21 13.16
N ILE A 389 14.55 -11.79 13.83
CA ILE A 389 14.63 -11.81 15.30
C ILE A 389 14.63 -10.39 15.85
N ARG A 390 15.51 -9.52 15.34
CA ARG A 390 15.61 -8.13 15.81
C ARG A 390 14.32 -7.33 15.62
N ILE A 391 13.60 -7.54 14.50
CA ILE A 391 12.28 -6.94 14.28
C ILE A 391 11.31 -7.36 15.40
N ILE A 392 11.27 -8.64 15.75
CA ILE A 392 10.40 -9.16 16.80
C ILE A 392 10.82 -8.65 18.18
N ASP A 393 12.12 -8.58 18.47
CA ASP A 393 12.63 -8.03 19.73
C ASP A 393 12.20 -6.57 19.92
N ILE A 394 12.45 -5.71 18.93
CA ILE A 394 11.99 -4.32 18.97
C ILE A 394 10.46 -4.25 19.10
N SER A 395 9.76 -5.17 18.43
CA SER A 395 8.30 -5.21 18.49
C SER A 395 7.75 -5.80 19.78
N THR A 396 8.56 -6.38 20.65
CA THR A 396 8.12 -6.98 21.92
C THR A 396 8.62 -6.23 23.14
N GLN A 397 9.57 -5.30 22.95
CA GLN A 397 10.02 -4.39 23.99
C GLN A 397 8.85 -3.59 24.61
N PRO A 398 8.87 -3.38 25.94
CA PRO A 398 7.94 -2.49 26.61
C PRO A 398 8.16 -1.06 26.09
N LEU A 399 7.06 -0.38 25.75
CA LEU A 399 7.14 1.01 25.28
C LEU A 399 7.56 1.92 26.45
N PRO A 400 8.42 2.93 26.24
CA PRO A 400 8.77 3.90 27.28
C PRO A 400 7.52 4.51 27.91
N GLY A 401 7.41 4.46 29.24
CA GLY A 401 6.27 4.98 29.99
C GLY A 401 5.03 4.07 30.08
N SER A 402 5.06 2.86 29.50
CA SER A 402 4.04 1.84 29.79
C SER A 402 4.35 1.14 31.11
N GLY A 403 3.33 0.91 31.93
CA GLY A 403 3.49 0.17 33.19
C GLY A 403 3.96 -1.26 32.91
N TRP A 404 4.69 -1.84 33.87
CA TRP A 404 5.30 -3.18 33.79
C TRP A 404 4.27 -4.34 33.88
N GLY A 405 3.08 -4.18 33.31
CA GLY A 405 1.98 -5.16 33.39
C GLY A 405 1.59 -5.73 32.03
N LYS A 406 1.49 -7.06 31.94
CA LYS A 406 0.70 -7.68 30.87
C LYS A 406 -0.73 -7.15 30.97
N GLY A 407 -1.25 -6.58 29.89
CA GLY A 407 -2.62 -6.06 29.84
C GLY A 407 -2.78 -4.61 30.32
N ASP A 408 -1.70 -3.82 30.42
CA ASP A 408 -1.82 -2.37 30.65
C ASP A 408 -2.64 -1.71 29.51
N PRO A 409 -3.79 -1.08 29.81
CA PRO A 409 -4.63 -0.43 28.81
C PRO A 409 -3.88 0.65 28.01
N GLU A 410 -2.95 1.39 28.63
CA GLU A 410 -2.12 2.39 27.95
C GLU A 410 -1.23 1.74 26.88
N TRP A 411 -0.63 0.58 27.21
CA TRP A 411 0.21 -0.17 26.30
C TRP A 411 -0.59 -0.65 25.08
N ILE A 412 -1.79 -1.21 25.31
CA ILE A 412 -2.66 -1.70 24.23
C ILE A 412 -3.10 -0.55 23.34
N ARG A 413 -3.49 0.59 23.94
CA ARG A 413 -3.86 1.81 23.20
C ARG A 413 -2.73 2.24 22.27
N ARG A 414 -1.53 2.48 22.79
CA ARG A 414 -0.37 2.93 21.97
C ARG A 414 0.02 1.94 20.89
N ARG A 415 -0.17 0.63 21.13
CA ARG A 415 0.10 -0.40 20.12
C ARG A 415 -0.94 -0.37 19.00
N ARG A 416 -2.22 -0.33 19.33
CA ARG A 416 -3.29 -0.35 18.31
C ARG A 416 -3.33 0.92 17.46
N THR A 417 -2.79 2.04 17.92
CA THR A 417 -2.65 3.26 17.10
C THR A 417 -1.45 3.25 16.14
N LEU A 418 -0.58 2.23 16.19
CA LEU A 418 0.51 2.12 15.21
C LEU A 418 -0.04 1.86 13.80
N PRO A 419 0.55 2.44 12.76
CA PRO A 419 0.15 2.20 11.38
C PRO A 419 0.07 0.71 11.00
N LYS A 420 -0.86 0.31 10.12
CA LYS A 420 -1.04 -1.10 9.71
C LYS A 420 0.25 -1.76 9.20
N HIS A 421 1.08 -1.02 8.46
CA HIS A 421 2.36 -1.51 7.94
C HIS A 421 3.33 -1.97 9.05
N TYR A 422 3.19 -1.46 10.28
CA TYR A 422 3.90 -1.98 11.45
C TYR A 422 3.65 -3.47 11.65
N TYR A 423 2.37 -3.85 11.68
CA TYR A 423 1.94 -5.22 11.90
C TYR A 423 2.17 -6.11 10.68
N LEU A 424 2.09 -5.57 9.46
CA LEU A 424 2.48 -6.30 8.26
C LEU A 424 3.97 -6.66 8.28
N GLY A 425 4.84 -5.75 8.72
CA GLY A 425 6.27 -6.04 8.90
C GLY A 425 6.53 -7.11 9.98
N LEU A 426 5.82 -7.06 11.12
CA LEU A 426 5.94 -8.06 12.17
C LEU A 426 5.44 -9.45 11.73
N ALA A 427 4.31 -9.49 11.03
CA ALA A 427 3.76 -10.71 10.43
C ALA A 427 4.72 -11.29 9.39
N PHE A 428 5.32 -10.44 8.56
CA PHE A 428 6.32 -10.84 7.57
C PHE A 428 7.53 -11.51 8.22
N ALA A 429 8.09 -10.90 9.28
CA ALA A 429 9.20 -11.48 10.04
C ALA A 429 8.83 -12.82 10.69
N THR A 430 7.62 -12.92 11.25
CA THR A 430 7.13 -14.16 11.87
C THR A 430 7.00 -15.29 10.85
N ILE A 431 6.39 -15.02 9.69
CA ILE A 431 6.24 -16.01 8.61
C ILE A 431 7.60 -16.41 8.02
N PHE A 432 8.52 -15.46 7.88
CA PHE A 432 9.88 -15.74 7.43
C PHE A 432 10.58 -16.76 8.34
N LEU A 433 10.50 -16.57 9.67
CA LEU A 433 11.04 -17.52 10.66
C LEU A 433 10.36 -18.88 10.60
N ILE A 434 9.02 -18.91 10.48
CA ILE A 434 8.27 -20.16 10.36
C ILE A 434 8.75 -20.95 9.14
N LYS A 435 8.78 -20.30 7.97
CA LYS A 435 9.05 -20.96 6.69
C LYS A 435 10.49 -21.42 6.54
N PHE A 436 11.47 -20.58 6.83
CA PHE A 436 12.87 -20.86 6.51
C PHE A 436 13.66 -21.51 7.66
N PHE A 437 13.15 -21.46 8.89
CA PHE A 437 13.85 -21.98 10.06
C PHE A 437 13.03 -23.00 10.82
N HIS A 438 11.85 -22.65 11.34
CA HIS A 438 11.05 -23.57 12.17
C HIS A 438 10.66 -24.85 11.42
N LEU A 439 10.16 -24.72 10.19
CA LEU A 439 9.75 -25.84 9.34
C LEU A 439 10.91 -26.46 8.54
N ASN A 440 12.11 -25.88 8.59
CA ASN A 440 13.24 -26.33 7.79
C ASN A 440 14.08 -27.35 8.58
N SER A 441 14.02 -28.62 8.17
CA SER A 441 14.80 -29.71 8.80
C SER A 441 16.32 -29.55 8.64
N ALA A 442 16.78 -28.76 7.66
CA ALA A 442 18.20 -28.46 7.44
C ALA A 442 18.75 -27.37 8.38
N ALA A 443 17.90 -26.62 9.09
CA ALA A 443 18.33 -25.59 10.02
C ALA A 443 18.91 -26.16 11.32
N SER A 444 19.86 -25.44 11.95
CA SER A 444 20.48 -25.89 13.20
C SER A 444 19.44 -26.02 14.32
N LYS A 445 19.73 -26.84 15.34
CA LYS A 445 18.84 -26.96 16.51
C LYS A 445 18.72 -25.62 17.26
N GLU A 446 19.80 -24.85 17.38
CA GLU A 446 19.73 -23.52 18.02
C GLU A 446 18.87 -22.55 17.21
N GLU A 447 19.02 -22.54 15.87
CA GLU A 447 18.26 -21.66 14.99
C GLU A 447 16.76 -21.97 15.05
N ARG A 448 16.39 -23.25 15.07
CA ARG A 448 14.99 -23.68 15.21
C ARG A 448 14.40 -23.29 16.57
N GLN A 449 15.16 -23.49 17.64
CA GLN A 449 14.72 -23.11 18.99
C GLN A 449 14.55 -21.59 19.11
N SER A 450 15.49 -20.81 18.57
CA SER A 450 15.41 -19.36 18.54
C SER A 450 14.20 -18.89 17.73
N ALA A 451 13.99 -19.43 16.52
CA ALA A 451 12.82 -19.11 15.70
C ALA A 451 11.52 -19.40 16.45
N ALA A 452 11.39 -20.58 17.06
CA ALA A 452 10.19 -20.97 17.82
C ALA A 452 9.89 -20.02 18.99
N CYS A 453 10.93 -19.59 19.73
CA CYS A 453 10.79 -18.61 20.80
C CYS A 453 10.21 -17.28 20.29
N HIS A 454 10.82 -16.71 19.25
CA HIS A 454 10.42 -15.41 18.70
C HIS A 454 9.05 -15.47 18.01
N ILE A 455 8.69 -16.59 17.38
CA ILE A 455 7.33 -16.81 16.85
C ILE A 455 6.30 -16.71 17.98
N GLY A 456 6.58 -17.32 19.13
CA GLY A 456 5.71 -17.22 20.32
C GLY A 456 5.58 -15.79 20.84
N LEU A 457 6.68 -15.02 20.87
CA LEU A 457 6.67 -13.62 21.27
C LEU A 457 5.83 -12.76 20.33
N ALA A 458 6.02 -12.90 19.01
CA ALA A 458 5.23 -12.19 18.02
C ALA A 458 3.74 -12.56 18.10
N GLN A 459 3.42 -13.86 18.24
CA GLN A 459 2.04 -14.31 18.43
C GLN A 459 1.39 -13.69 19.65
N ASN A 460 2.13 -13.54 20.76
CA ASN A 460 1.62 -12.90 21.97
C ASN A 460 1.29 -11.41 21.73
N VAL A 461 2.08 -10.68 20.94
CA VAL A 461 1.78 -9.29 20.57
C VAL A 461 0.44 -9.21 19.83
N PHE A 462 0.23 -10.06 18.81
CA PHE A 462 -1.02 -10.09 18.07
C PHE A 462 -2.21 -10.49 18.95
N LYS A 463 -2.06 -11.51 19.81
CA LYS A 463 -3.11 -11.93 20.76
C LYS A 463 -3.47 -10.81 21.75
N THR A 464 -2.49 -10.06 22.25
CA THR A 464 -2.72 -8.96 23.21
C THR A 464 -3.39 -7.76 22.54
N CYS A 465 -3.15 -7.54 21.25
CA CYS A 465 -3.81 -6.46 20.50
C CYS A 465 -5.22 -6.84 20.03
N SER A 466 -5.58 -8.13 20.00
CA SER A 466 -6.87 -8.62 19.51
C SER A 466 -7.99 -8.34 20.52
N ILE A 467 -9.12 -7.81 20.03
CA ILE A 467 -10.35 -7.61 20.82
C ILE A 467 -11.34 -8.76 20.56
N ASP A 468 -11.39 -9.22 19.31
CA ASP A 468 -12.22 -10.33 18.84
C ASP A 468 -11.32 -11.39 18.20
N PRO A 469 -11.46 -12.69 18.52
CA PRO A 469 -10.76 -13.77 17.83
C PRO A 469 -10.79 -13.71 16.29
N MET A 470 -11.83 -13.11 15.71
CA MET A 470 -12.00 -12.96 14.26
C MET A 470 -11.50 -11.63 13.70
N ASP A 471 -10.96 -10.73 14.54
CA ASP A 471 -10.32 -9.50 14.07
C ASP A 471 -8.99 -9.79 13.33
N GLU A 472 -8.41 -8.77 12.69
CA GLU A 472 -7.19 -8.96 11.89
C GLU A 472 -6.04 -9.55 12.71
N TYR A 473 -5.90 -9.14 13.98
CA TYR A 473 -4.83 -9.56 14.86
C TYR A 473 -5.02 -11.02 15.31
N GLY A 474 -6.25 -11.39 15.70
CA GLY A 474 -6.64 -12.74 16.08
C GLY A 474 -6.45 -13.73 14.93
N ARG A 475 -6.89 -13.37 13.73
CA ARG A 475 -6.67 -14.17 12.52
C ARG A 475 -5.19 -14.38 12.21
N ALA A 476 -4.37 -13.33 12.31
CA ALA A 476 -2.91 -13.46 12.11
C ALA A 476 -2.27 -14.41 13.15
N ALA A 477 -2.61 -14.23 14.44
CA ALA A 477 -2.13 -15.10 15.51
C ALA A 477 -2.52 -16.57 15.32
N ARG A 478 -3.72 -16.82 14.79
CA ARG A 478 -4.21 -18.16 14.47
C ARG A 478 -3.46 -18.78 13.28
N VAL A 479 -3.17 -17.99 12.25
CA VAL A 479 -2.35 -18.44 11.11
C VAL A 479 -0.95 -18.85 11.59
N PHE A 480 -0.30 -18.06 12.44
CA PHE A 480 1.02 -18.42 12.98
C PHE A 480 0.96 -19.71 13.80
N GLU A 481 -0.10 -19.90 14.59
CA GLU A 481 -0.32 -21.12 15.37
C GLU A 481 -0.41 -22.35 14.48
N LEU A 482 -1.27 -22.30 13.46
CA LEU A 482 -1.49 -23.40 12.53
C LEU A 482 -0.22 -23.76 11.76
N LEU A 483 0.51 -22.76 11.28
CA LEU A 483 1.74 -22.98 10.54
C LEU A 483 2.87 -23.51 11.44
N ALA A 484 2.96 -23.06 12.70
CA ALA A 484 3.96 -23.53 13.65
C ALA A 484 3.71 -24.99 14.11
N GLN A 485 2.48 -25.49 13.99
CA GLN A 485 2.13 -26.88 14.31
C GLN A 485 2.48 -27.87 13.18
N LEU A 486 2.86 -27.39 11.99
CA LEU A 486 3.26 -28.26 10.89
C LEU A 486 4.57 -28.98 11.18
N THR A 487 4.64 -30.25 10.78
CA THR A 487 5.86 -31.04 10.81
C THR A 487 6.78 -30.67 9.64
N ALA A 488 8.09 -30.58 9.91
CA ALA A 488 9.12 -30.15 8.94
C ALA A 488 9.12 -30.92 7.60
N ASP A 489 8.60 -32.16 7.55
CA ASP A 489 8.56 -32.98 6.33
C ASP A 489 7.41 -32.66 5.36
N ARG A 490 6.40 -31.88 5.76
CA ARG A 490 5.19 -31.65 4.92
C ARG A 490 5.28 -30.45 3.99
N VAL A 491 6.23 -29.55 4.19
CA VAL A 491 6.35 -28.31 3.40
C VAL A 491 7.75 -28.24 2.81
N ASP A 492 7.86 -28.43 1.48
CA ASP A 492 9.10 -28.12 0.78
C ASP A 492 9.29 -26.59 0.84
N ALA A 493 10.02 -26.12 1.85
CA ALA A 493 10.18 -24.69 2.19
C ALA A 493 10.64 -23.83 1.01
N ALA A 494 11.18 -24.46 -0.04
CA ALA A 494 11.71 -23.81 -1.22
C ALA A 494 10.79 -23.88 -2.47
N LYS A 495 9.60 -24.50 -2.41
CA LYS A 495 8.59 -24.39 -3.48
C LYS A 495 7.55 -23.34 -3.08
N VAL A 496 7.77 -22.09 -3.48
CA VAL A 496 6.75 -21.03 -3.38
C VAL A 496 5.83 -21.12 -4.59
N ARG A 497 4.51 -21.20 -4.38
CA ARG A 497 3.55 -21.33 -5.50
C ARG A 497 3.44 -20.07 -6.35
N LEU A 498 3.64 -18.92 -5.73
CA LEU A 498 3.62 -17.61 -6.36
C LEU A 498 5.04 -17.03 -6.34
N THR A 499 5.51 -16.46 -7.44
CA THR A 499 6.86 -15.86 -7.52
C THR A 499 6.85 -14.41 -7.98
N ASN A 500 5.69 -13.88 -8.38
CA ASN A 500 5.54 -12.54 -8.96
C ASN A 500 5.24 -11.44 -7.92
N ARG A 501 5.29 -11.73 -6.61
CA ARG A 501 5.00 -10.77 -5.53
C ARG A 501 6.21 -10.47 -4.66
N MET A 502 7.37 -10.32 -5.29
CA MET A 502 8.65 -10.08 -4.61
C MET A 502 8.83 -11.00 -3.38
N GLY A 503 9.36 -10.49 -2.27
CA GLY A 503 9.48 -11.23 -1.01
C GLY A 503 8.14 -11.61 -0.37
N VAL A 504 7.04 -10.90 -0.67
CA VAL A 504 5.68 -11.13 -0.13
C VAL A 504 5.08 -12.45 -0.63
N SER A 505 5.61 -12.99 -1.71
CA SER A 505 5.32 -14.34 -2.20
C SER A 505 5.35 -15.40 -1.09
N ILE A 506 6.27 -15.28 -0.12
CA ILE A 506 6.36 -16.23 1.00
C ILE A 506 5.18 -16.13 1.95
N VAL A 507 4.62 -14.93 2.14
CA VAL A 507 3.46 -14.68 3.01
C VAL A 507 2.19 -15.19 2.37
N LEU A 508 2.00 -14.92 1.09
CA LEU A 508 0.84 -15.43 0.35
C LEU A 508 0.81 -16.95 0.34
N ASP A 509 1.95 -17.58 0.08
CA ASP A 509 2.09 -19.04 0.14
C ASP A 509 1.80 -19.61 1.53
N ALA A 510 2.24 -18.93 2.61
CA ALA A 510 1.94 -19.31 3.98
C ALA A 510 0.44 -19.18 4.32
N ILE A 511 -0.22 -18.10 3.86
CA ILE A 511 -1.66 -17.90 4.05
C ILE A 511 -2.45 -18.99 3.29
N THR A 512 -2.06 -19.29 2.05
CA THR A 512 -2.66 -20.35 1.24
C THR A 512 -2.48 -21.70 1.90
N THR A 513 -1.28 -22.02 2.39
CA THR A 513 -1.01 -23.27 3.15
C THR A 513 -1.91 -23.37 4.39
N ALA A 514 -2.05 -22.28 5.14
CA ALA A 514 -2.96 -22.23 6.29
C ALA A 514 -4.43 -22.43 5.89
N SER A 515 -4.83 -21.98 4.71
CA SER A 515 -6.16 -22.19 4.15
C SER A 515 -6.44 -23.67 3.84
N GLU A 516 -5.46 -24.37 3.24
CA GLU A 516 -5.59 -25.81 2.92
C GLU A 516 -5.74 -26.65 4.18
N ILE A 517 -5.00 -26.32 5.23
CA ILE A 517 -5.10 -27.01 6.51
C ILE A 517 -6.49 -26.86 7.12
N ARG A 518 -7.17 -25.74 6.86
CA ARG A 518 -8.55 -25.49 7.29
C ARG A 518 -9.59 -26.12 6.35
N GLY A 519 -9.17 -26.85 5.31
CA GLY A 519 -10.08 -27.42 4.30
C GLY A 519 -10.72 -26.37 3.40
N GLN A 520 -10.16 -25.16 3.32
CA GLN A 520 -10.65 -24.11 2.45
C GLN A 520 -10.00 -24.22 1.06
N PRO A 521 -10.74 -23.87 0.00
CA PRO A 521 -10.25 -24.03 -1.36
C PRO A 521 -9.26 -22.92 -1.67
N THR A 522 -8.18 -23.26 -2.38
CA THR A 522 -7.02 -22.38 -2.56
C THR A 522 -6.88 -21.80 -3.95
N GLU A 523 -7.54 -22.40 -4.93
CA GLU A 523 -7.57 -21.92 -6.30
C GLU A 523 -9.00 -21.47 -6.63
N ILE A 524 -9.09 -20.28 -7.23
CA ILE A 524 -10.33 -19.76 -7.79
C ILE A 524 -10.24 -20.05 -9.27
N GLY A 525 -11.13 -20.90 -9.80
CA GLY A 525 -11.18 -21.18 -11.24
C GLY A 525 -11.48 -19.92 -12.05
N GLU A 526 -11.05 -19.86 -13.31
CA GLU A 526 -11.19 -18.66 -14.19
C GLU A 526 -12.63 -18.12 -14.30
N ASN A 527 -13.64 -18.94 -14.02
CA ASN A 527 -15.06 -18.59 -14.06
C ASN A 527 -15.76 -18.67 -12.69
N GLN A 528 -15.01 -18.87 -11.60
CA GLN A 528 -15.59 -18.99 -10.26
C GLN A 528 -15.43 -17.67 -9.50
N THR A 529 -16.49 -17.23 -8.86
CA THR A 529 -16.39 -16.13 -7.89
C THR A 529 -15.85 -16.66 -6.56
N LEU A 530 -15.20 -15.79 -5.76
CA LEU A 530 -14.69 -16.14 -4.43
C LEU A 530 -15.76 -16.74 -3.49
N ASP A 531 -17.03 -16.45 -3.77
CA ASP A 531 -18.19 -16.89 -3.01
C ASP A 531 -18.71 -18.26 -3.49
N GLU A 532 -18.63 -18.56 -4.79
CA GLU A 532 -18.93 -19.88 -5.35
C GLU A 532 -17.99 -20.97 -4.83
N VAL A 533 -16.68 -20.69 -4.75
CA VAL A 533 -15.70 -21.67 -4.25
C VAL A 533 -15.95 -22.03 -2.78
N LYS A 534 -16.46 -21.09 -1.97
CA LYS A 534 -16.82 -21.33 -0.56
C LYS A 534 -18.11 -22.14 -0.40
N SER A 535 -19.08 -21.97 -1.29
CA SER A 535 -20.39 -22.65 -1.23
C SER A 535 -20.32 -24.16 -1.49
N GLY A 536 -19.38 -24.62 -2.33
CA GLY A 536 -19.21 -26.03 -2.70
C GLY A 536 -18.74 -26.98 -1.59
N ILE A 537 -18.29 -26.45 -0.45
CA ILE A 537 -17.74 -27.24 0.68
C ILE A 537 -18.84 -27.69 1.66
N SER A 538 -19.95 -26.96 1.74
CA SER A 538 -21.08 -27.32 2.64
C SER A 538 -21.73 -28.67 2.27
N GLY A 539 -21.54 -29.16 1.04
CA GLY A 539 -22.11 -30.41 0.55
C GLY A 539 -21.22 -31.66 0.64
N GLN A 540 -19.98 -31.59 1.15
CA GLN A 540 -19.04 -32.71 1.06
C GLN A 540 -18.33 -33.17 2.35
N VAL A 541 -18.63 -32.60 3.52
CA VAL A 541 -18.07 -33.12 4.79
C VAL A 541 -19.04 -34.09 5.46
N GLY A 542 -18.89 -35.37 5.14
CA GLY A 542 -19.50 -36.46 5.90
C GLY A 542 -18.76 -36.70 7.22
N ASN A 543 -19.54 -36.72 8.32
CA ASN A 543 -19.28 -37.30 9.64
C ASN A 543 -17.83 -37.26 10.19
N ILE A 544 -17.53 -36.22 10.97
CA ILE A 544 -16.71 -36.36 12.18
C ILE A 544 -17.40 -35.57 13.30
N ASP A 545 -17.83 -36.27 14.35
CA ASP A 545 -18.59 -35.73 15.48
C ASP A 545 -17.86 -34.59 16.22
N PRO A 546 -18.57 -33.53 16.63
CA PRO A 546 -18.06 -32.44 17.44
C PRO A 546 -18.23 -32.73 18.94
N LEU A 547 -17.17 -32.60 19.74
CA LEU A 547 -17.28 -32.62 21.20
C LEU A 547 -17.68 -31.24 21.75
N GLN A 548 -18.75 -31.28 22.54
CA GLN A 548 -19.62 -30.22 23.04
C GLN A 548 -19.06 -29.37 24.20
N GLY A 549 -19.67 -28.18 24.35
CA GLY A 549 -19.91 -27.46 25.61
C GLY A 549 -19.15 -26.13 25.70
N VAL A 550 -19.76 -24.94 25.81
CA VAL A 550 -21.06 -24.55 26.38
C VAL A 550 -21.54 -23.26 25.70
N GLU A 551 -22.73 -23.29 25.10
CA GLU A 551 -23.53 -22.09 24.81
C GLU A 551 -24.55 -21.91 25.94
N SER A 552 -24.64 -20.69 26.44
CA SER A 552 -25.84 -20.16 27.09
C SER A 552 -25.71 -18.65 27.13
N PHE A 553 -26.21 -17.95 26.11
CA PHE A 553 -26.87 -16.64 26.22
C PHE A 553 -27.73 -16.39 24.97
N MET A 554 -29.02 -16.74 25.07
CA MET A 554 -30.13 -16.08 24.37
C MET A 554 -30.34 -14.70 25.05
N ASN A 555 -30.85 -13.62 24.47
CA ASN A 555 -31.54 -13.33 23.21
C ASN A 555 -31.54 -11.79 23.07
N ASP A 556 -31.19 -11.24 21.90
CA ASP A 556 -31.70 -9.95 21.40
C ASP A 556 -31.25 -9.76 19.93
N GLN A 557 -31.75 -10.63 19.04
CA GLN A 557 -31.42 -10.61 17.61
C GLN A 557 -32.58 -10.24 16.67
N ASP A 558 -33.71 -9.75 17.21
CA ASP A 558 -34.89 -9.42 16.40
C ASP A 558 -34.84 -8.03 15.71
N PHE A 559 -33.67 -7.38 15.65
CA PHE A 559 -33.50 -6.14 14.85
C PHE A 559 -32.85 -6.37 13.48
N ILE A 560 -32.20 -7.53 13.26
CA ILE A 560 -31.41 -7.78 12.04
C ILE A 560 -32.27 -8.40 10.90
N GLY A 561 -33.48 -8.87 11.20
CA GLY A 561 -34.35 -9.56 10.24
C GLY A 561 -35.12 -8.68 9.24
N GLY A 562 -35.09 -7.35 9.36
CA GLY A 562 -36.04 -6.48 8.64
C GLY A 562 -35.50 -5.68 7.45
N PHE A 563 -34.22 -5.74 7.10
CA PHE A 563 -33.62 -4.73 6.20
C PHE A 563 -33.06 -5.26 4.87
N TRP A 564 -33.11 -6.57 4.62
CA TRP A 564 -32.58 -7.18 3.39
C TRP A 564 -33.69 -7.79 2.52
N ASP A 565 -34.57 -6.94 2.00
CA ASP A 565 -35.41 -7.29 0.84
C ASP A 565 -34.61 -7.07 -0.45
N ASP A 566 -33.73 -8.03 -0.78
CA ASP A 566 -33.07 -8.14 -2.08
C ASP A 566 -33.12 -9.61 -2.54
N PRO A 567 -33.59 -9.95 -3.77
CA PRO A 567 -33.84 -11.33 -4.21
C PRO A 567 -32.61 -12.27 -4.28
N LEU A 568 -31.43 -11.84 -3.82
CA LEU A 568 -30.20 -12.64 -3.73
C LEU A 568 -29.97 -13.32 -2.37
N MET A 569 -30.75 -12.98 -1.32
CA MET A 569 -30.61 -13.60 0.01
C MET A 569 -31.32 -14.96 0.15
N GLY A 570 -32.08 -15.40 -0.86
CA GLY A 570 -32.62 -16.76 -0.94
C GLY A 570 -31.57 -17.85 -1.24
N MET A 571 -30.29 -17.47 -1.36
CA MET A 571 -29.19 -18.36 -1.72
C MET A 571 -28.22 -18.65 -0.56
N LEU A 572 -28.52 -18.18 0.66
CA LEU A 572 -27.69 -18.39 1.85
C LEU A 572 -28.24 -19.44 2.82
N ASP A 573 -29.30 -20.15 2.45
CA ASP A 573 -30.03 -21.21 3.19
C ASP A 573 -29.49 -21.50 4.61
N ILE A 574 -29.73 -20.57 5.53
CA ILE A 574 -29.51 -20.79 6.97
C ILE A 574 -30.76 -21.49 7.47
N GLN A 575 -30.81 -22.82 7.36
CA GLN A 575 -31.77 -23.61 8.12
C GLN A 575 -31.25 -23.83 9.53
N SER A 576 -32.07 -23.43 10.50
CA SER A 576 -31.95 -23.81 11.90
C SER A 576 -32.27 -25.30 12.05
N ILE A 577 -31.33 -26.07 12.58
CA ILE A 577 -31.58 -27.45 13.00
C ILE A 577 -32.27 -27.38 14.37
N LEU A 578 -33.59 -27.41 14.38
CA LEU A 578 -34.38 -27.79 15.56
C LEU A 578 -34.18 -29.30 15.82
N PRO A 579 -34.05 -29.76 17.08
CA PRO A 579 -34.32 -31.15 17.39
C PRO A 579 -35.83 -31.36 17.52
N PHE A 580 -36.37 -32.33 16.78
CA PHE A 580 -37.70 -32.90 17.00
C PHE A 580 -37.73 -33.79 18.26
N SER A 581 -38.95 -33.95 18.79
CA SER A 581 -39.45 -34.78 19.92
C SER A 581 -39.50 -34.05 21.27
N GLU A 582 -40.65 -33.78 21.90
CA GLU A 582 -42.08 -34.08 21.67
C GLU A 582 -42.93 -32.83 21.91
#